data_AF-A0A2G4HW50-F1
#
_entry.id   AF-A0A2G4HW50-F1
#
_cell.length_a   1.000
_cell.length_b   1.000
_cell.length_c   1.000
_cell.angle_alpha   90.00
_cell.angle_beta   90.00
_cell.angle_gamma   90.00
#
_symmetry.space_group_name_H-M   'P 1'
#
loop_
_entity.id
_entity.type
_entity.pdbx_description
1 polymer ?
#
loop_
_entity_poly.entity_id
_entity_poly.type
_entity_poly.pdbx_seq_one_letter_code
_entity_poly.pdbx_strand_id
1 'polypeptide(L)'
;MSDTAAPGAVQNLPEEALVRLVESLQLDIGRAIPVTIKEQIPSAQIRPKSQGDWAQFAELGRQRGLDYLVLLIASSTEQEYPVTLFLGWTTHAEPGFRRDNWSLLEFALLDVKHQQIVMQAEGRGWATLDYPSAPGIDQWYPVVYLRPQDERRIWPPTYAGAPNTLRVVSFDQAAKRLLLKLQYSWLGAMESEAKTRKAGS
;
A
#
# COMPACT_ATOMS: atom_id res chain seq x y z
N MET A 1 4.68 -1.66 10.93
CA MET A 1 4.19 -2.42 12.09
C MET A 1 2.85 -2.99 11.65
N SER A 2 2.73 -4.31 11.49
CA SER A 2 1.42 -4.87 11.20
C SER A 2 0.69 -5.03 12.53
N ASP A 3 -0.47 -4.40 12.66
CA ASP A 3 -1.32 -4.44 13.84
C ASP A 3 -2.07 -5.78 13.89
N THR A 4 -1.33 -6.89 13.98
CA THR A 4 -1.88 -8.26 13.95
C THR A 4 -2.30 -8.77 15.32
N ALA A 5 -1.99 -8.03 16.39
CA ALA A 5 -2.29 -8.43 17.76
C ALA A 5 -3.66 -7.94 18.25
N ALA A 6 -4.32 -7.06 17.49
CA ALA A 6 -5.65 -6.57 17.81
C ALA A 6 -6.72 -7.65 17.53
N PRO A 7 -7.69 -7.86 18.44
CA PRO A 7 -8.85 -8.71 18.16
C PRO A 7 -9.60 -8.19 16.92
N GLY A 8 -9.66 -9.00 15.85
CA GLY A 8 -10.25 -8.60 14.56
C GLY A 8 -9.25 -8.12 13.51
N ALA A 9 -7.95 -8.13 13.80
CA ALA A 9 -6.93 -7.87 12.80
C ALA A 9 -6.98 -8.90 11.65
N VAL A 10 -7.05 -8.38 10.44
CA VAL A 10 -7.03 -9.19 9.22
C VAL A 10 -5.66 -9.85 9.09
N GLN A 11 -5.61 -11.12 8.66
CA GLN A 11 -4.34 -11.80 8.40
C GLN A 11 -3.48 -10.98 7.43
N ASN A 12 -2.17 -10.97 7.66
CA ASN A 12 -1.23 -10.32 6.74
C ASN A 12 -1.42 -10.82 5.30
N LEU A 13 -0.99 -10.00 4.34
CA LEU A 13 -0.71 -10.49 3.01
C LEU A 13 0.20 -11.73 3.10
N PRO A 14 -0.01 -12.74 2.25
CA PRO A 14 0.96 -13.82 2.09
C PRO A 14 2.35 -13.24 1.87
N GLU A 15 3.37 -13.88 2.42
CA GLU A 15 4.75 -13.37 2.40
C GLU A 15 5.21 -13.08 0.97
N GLU A 16 4.88 -13.94 0.02
CA GLU A 16 5.21 -13.76 -1.40
C GLU A 16 4.53 -12.54 -2.02
N ALA A 17 3.30 -12.22 -1.61
CA ALA A 17 2.58 -11.05 -2.09
C ALA A 17 3.14 -9.76 -1.49
N LEU A 18 3.56 -9.80 -0.22
CA LEU A 18 4.21 -8.68 0.45
C LEU A 18 5.58 -8.38 -0.18
N VAL A 19 6.39 -9.41 -0.43
CA VAL A 19 7.71 -9.26 -1.09
C VAL A 19 7.56 -8.60 -2.46
N ARG A 20 6.63 -9.09 -3.30
CA ARG A 20 6.38 -8.51 -4.62
C ARG A 20 5.92 -7.05 -4.55
N LEU A 21 5.05 -6.72 -3.60
CA LEU A 21 4.60 -5.34 -3.38
C LEU A 21 5.78 -4.44 -3.01
N VAL A 22 6.65 -4.89 -2.11
CA VAL A 22 7.84 -4.13 -1.68
C VAL A 22 8.84 -3.96 -2.83
N GLU A 23 9.11 -5.01 -3.61
CA GLU A 23 9.98 -4.93 -4.79
C GLU A 23 9.46 -3.93 -5.83
N SER A 24 8.15 -3.97 -6.14
CA SER A 24 7.53 -3.01 -7.06
C SER A 24 7.64 -1.59 -6.52
N LEU A 25 7.29 -1.38 -5.24
CA LEU A 25 7.36 -0.06 -4.60
C LEU A 25 8.78 0.48 -4.56
N GLN A 26 9.79 -0.36 -4.30
CA GLN A 26 11.19 0.06 -4.31
C GLN A 26 11.59 0.63 -5.68
N LEU A 27 11.25 -0.09 -6.74
CA LEU A 27 11.56 0.31 -8.12
C LEU A 27 10.78 1.56 -8.53
N ASP A 28 9.51 1.65 -8.15
CA ASP A 28 8.67 2.80 -8.48
C ASP A 28 9.04 4.07 -7.70
N ILE A 29 9.40 3.94 -6.41
CA ILE A 29 9.90 5.07 -5.60
C ILE A 29 11.20 5.61 -6.20
N GLY A 30 12.14 4.73 -6.58
CA GLY A 30 13.39 5.15 -7.23
C GLY A 30 13.18 5.84 -8.59
N ARG A 31 12.03 5.63 -9.24
CA ARG A 31 11.63 6.36 -10.45
C ARG A 31 10.90 7.68 -10.12
N ALA A 32 10.17 7.73 -9.01
CA ALA A 32 9.37 8.88 -8.61
C ALA A 32 10.22 10.01 -8.01
N ILE A 33 11.26 9.65 -7.25
CA ILE A 33 12.18 10.59 -6.60
C ILE A 33 13.62 10.11 -6.79
N PRO A 34 14.63 11.01 -6.84
CA PRO A 34 16.01 10.64 -7.15
C PRO A 34 16.73 10.02 -5.95
N VAL A 35 16.20 8.89 -5.46
CA VAL A 35 16.77 8.10 -4.38
C VAL A 35 17.16 6.72 -4.90
N THR A 36 18.28 6.18 -4.42
CA THR A 36 18.67 4.80 -4.68
C THR A 36 18.46 4.00 -3.40
N ILE A 37 17.49 3.07 -3.42
CA ILE A 37 17.23 2.19 -2.28
C ILE A 37 18.29 1.08 -2.29
N LYS A 38 19.23 1.15 -1.35
CA LYS A 38 20.38 0.24 -1.24
C LYS A 38 20.04 -1.11 -0.64
N GLU A 39 19.22 -1.10 0.40
CA GLU A 39 18.81 -2.32 1.11
C GLU A 39 17.41 -2.17 1.70
N GLN A 40 16.75 -3.31 1.87
CA GLN A 40 15.49 -3.40 2.61
C GLN A 40 15.78 -3.89 4.02
N ILE A 41 15.25 -3.19 5.02
CA ILE A 41 15.44 -3.55 6.43
C ILE A 41 14.12 -4.11 6.95
N PRO A 42 14.05 -5.41 7.32
CA PRO A 42 12.82 -6.01 7.83
C PRO A 42 12.33 -5.31 9.10
N SER A 43 11.02 -5.06 9.16
CA SER A 43 10.40 -4.36 10.30
C SER A 43 10.59 -5.10 11.65
N ALA A 44 10.84 -6.40 11.65
CA ALA A 44 11.14 -7.18 12.85
C ALA A 44 12.41 -6.71 13.60
N GLN A 45 13.31 -6.01 12.91
CA GLN A 45 14.52 -5.43 13.49
C GLN A 45 14.26 -4.04 14.10
N ILE A 46 13.07 -3.48 13.91
CA ILE A 46 12.66 -2.17 14.40
C ILE A 46 11.68 -2.36 15.56
N ARG A 47 12.07 -1.90 16.75
CA ARG A 47 11.21 -1.89 17.94
C ARG A 47 10.70 -0.46 18.20
N PRO A 48 9.59 -0.05 17.57
CA PRO A 48 9.06 1.29 17.80
C PRO A 48 8.65 1.44 19.27
N LYS A 49 9.26 2.39 19.97
CA LYS A 49 8.75 2.89 21.26
C LYS A 49 7.61 3.89 21.00
N SER A 50 6.75 4.10 21.98
CA SER A 50 5.51 4.90 21.92
C SER A 50 5.66 6.37 21.48
N GLN A 51 6.87 6.88 21.23
CA GLN A 51 7.12 8.23 20.74
C GLN A 51 8.03 8.32 19.50
N GLY A 52 8.35 7.22 18.82
CA GLY A 52 9.23 7.26 17.65
C GLY A 52 10.65 7.70 18.03
N ASP A 53 11.46 6.74 18.43
CA ASP A 53 12.80 7.02 18.95
C ASP A 53 13.77 7.30 17.79
N TRP A 54 14.05 8.58 17.49
CA TRP A 54 15.08 8.97 16.51
C TRP A 54 16.42 8.30 16.79
N ALA A 55 16.72 7.93 18.04
CA ALA A 55 17.93 7.20 18.38
C ALA A 55 17.97 5.81 17.72
N GLN A 56 16.81 5.14 17.55
CA GLN A 56 16.74 3.86 16.85
C GLN A 56 17.04 4.02 15.36
N PHE A 57 16.48 5.05 14.71
CA PHE A 57 16.74 5.32 13.29
C PHE A 57 18.18 5.81 13.05
N ALA A 58 18.72 6.63 13.95
CA ALA A 58 20.10 7.09 13.91
C ALA A 58 21.10 5.93 14.14
N GLU A 59 20.81 5.03 15.07
CA GLU A 59 21.60 3.81 15.28
C GLU A 59 21.57 2.92 14.03
N LEU A 60 20.38 2.71 13.46
CA LEU A 60 20.22 1.90 12.25
C LEU A 60 20.98 2.50 11.06
N GLY A 61 20.87 3.81 10.86
CA GLY A 61 21.63 4.54 9.84
C GLY A 61 23.15 4.41 10.05
N ARG A 62 23.62 4.55 11.29
CA ARG A 62 25.05 4.39 11.63
C ARG A 62 25.58 2.98 11.36
N GLN A 63 24.83 1.96 11.80
CA GLN A 63 25.21 0.55 11.62
C GLN A 63 25.30 0.16 10.13
N ARG A 64 24.48 0.80 9.30
CA ARG A 64 24.38 0.50 7.86
C ARG A 64 25.12 1.50 6.97
N GLY A 65 25.72 2.55 7.54
CA GLY A 65 26.37 3.62 6.77
C GLY A 65 25.41 4.37 5.86
N LEU A 66 24.19 4.63 6.33
CA LEU A 66 23.12 5.31 5.60
C LEU A 66 22.80 6.65 6.26
N ASP A 67 22.84 7.73 5.48
CA ASP A 67 22.44 9.08 5.92
C ASP A 67 20.93 9.31 5.83
N TYR A 68 20.23 8.47 5.05
CA TYR A 68 18.79 8.55 4.83
C TYR A 68 18.14 7.19 5.02
N LEU A 69 16.94 7.18 5.58
CA LEU A 69 16.08 6.00 5.69
C LEU A 69 14.71 6.27 5.08
N VAL A 70 14.18 5.29 4.36
CA VAL A 70 12.79 5.29 3.92
C VAL A 70 11.98 4.42 4.87
N LEU A 71 10.99 5.01 5.51
CA LEU A 71 9.98 4.29 6.28
C LEU A 71 8.74 4.13 5.42
N LEU A 72 8.32 2.88 5.21
CA LEU A 72 7.09 2.53 4.51
C LEU A 72 6.22 1.68 5.45
N ILE A 73 5.00 2.15 5.72
CA ILE A 73 4.02 1.44 6.54
C ILE A 73 2.85 1.08 5.65
N ALA A 74 2.51 -0.21 5.64
CA ALA A 74 1.33 -0.72 4.95
C ALA A 74 0.30 -1.18 5.99
N SER A 75 -0.93 -0.70 5.85
CA SER A 75 -2.07 -1.09 6.69
C SER A 75 -3.33 -1.24 5.83
N SER A 76 -4.27 -2.06 6.29
CA SER A 76 -5.54 -2.24 5.60
C SER A 76 -6.65 -2.67 6.56
N THR A 77 -7.88 -2.33 6.20
CA THR A 77 -9.08 -2.76 6.89
C THR A 77 -10.01 -3.44 5.90
N GLU A 78 -10.56 -4.59 6.29
CA GLU A 78 -11.57 -5.32 5.50
C GLU A 78 -12.93 -5.28 6.18
N GLN A 79 -13.99 -5.22 5.37
CA GLN A 79 -15.36 -5.40 5.82
C GLN A 79 -16.11 -6.30 4.87
N GLU A 80 -16.83 -7.28 5.40
CA GLU A 80 -17.64 -8.21 4.63
C GLU A 80 -19.12 -8.08 4.99
N TYR A 81 -19.99 -8.19 3.99
CA TYR A 81 -21.43 -8.12 4.16
C TYR A 81 -22.17 -8.86 3.03
N PRO A 82 -23.39 -9.38 3.30
CA PRO A 82 -24.17 -10.09 2.30
C PRO A 82 -24.67 -9.14 1.20
N VAL A 83 -24.71 -9.63 -0.04
CA VAL A 83 -25.21 -8.92 -1.22
C VAL A 83 -25.93 -9.88 -2.17
N THR A 84 -26.74 -9.34 -3.06
CA THR A 84 -27.28 -10.08 -4.22
C THR A 84 -26.33 -9.92 -5.39
N LEU A 85 -25.88 -11.05 -5.94
CA LEU A 85 -25.02 -11.13 -7.12
C LEU A 85 -25.86 -11.47 -8.35
N PHE A 86 -25.50 -10.92 -9.51
CA PHE A 86 -26.23 -11.14 -10.76
C PHE A 86 -25.36 -11.93 -11.74
N LEU A 87 -25.94 -12.98 -12.31
CA LEU A 87 -25.28 -13.85 -13.28
C LEU A 87 -25.78 -13.55 -14.70
N GLY A 88 -24.85 -13.50 -15.66
CA GLY A 88 -25.15 -13.16 -17.04
C GLY A 88 -25.65 -11.71 -17.22
N TRP A 89 -26.42 -11.46 -18.28
CA TRP A 89 -27.09 -10.18 -18.52
C TRP A 89 -28.36 -10.06 -17.66
N THR A 90 -28.18 -10.10 -16.33
CA THR A 90 -29.17 -9.82 -15.26
C THR A 90 -30.32 -10.81 -15.02
N THR A 91 -30.36 -11.97 -15.68
CA THR A 91 -31.54 -12.86 -15.60
C THR A 91 -31.58 -13.76 -14.36
N HIS A 92 -30.46 -13.95 -13.66
CA HIS A 92 -30.36 -14.81 -12.48
C HIS A 92 -29.69 -14.05 -11.34
N ALA A 93 -30.25 -14.17 -10.14
CA ALA A 93 -29.77 -13.53 -8.94
C ALA A 93 -29.43 -14.61 -7.89
N GLU A 94 -28.24 -14.53 -7.33
CA GLU A 94 -27.74 -15.47 -6.34
C GLU A 94 -27.33 -14.72 -5.07
N PRO A 95 -27.55 -15.30 -3.88
CA PRO A 95 -26.98 -14.76 -2.66
C PRO A 95 -25.45 -14.87 -2.72
N GLY A 96 -24.78 -13.84 -2.23
CA GLY A 96 -23.33 -13.82 -2.12
C GLY A 96 -22.87 -12.84 -1.07
N PHE A 97 -21.57 -12.57 -1.10
CA PHE A 97 -20.90 -11.67 -0.19
C PHE A 97 -20.11 -10.66 -1.00
N ARG A 98 -20.06 -9.45 -0.46
CA ARG A 98 -19.09 -8.44 -0.85
C ARG A 98 -18.10 -8.27 0.29
N ARG A 99 -16.82 -8.25 -0.05
CA ARG A 99 -15.75 -7.83 0.83
C ARG A 99 -15.08 -6.58 0.29
N ASP A 100 -15.15 -5.51 1.07
CA ASP A 100 -14.44 -4.27 0.79
C ASP A 100 -13.10 -4.29 1.51
N ASN A 101 -12.04 -3.80 0.84
CA ASN A 101 -10.73 -3.61 1.45
C ASN A 101 -10.28 -2.17 1.20
N TRP A 102 -9.92 -1.46 2.26
CA TRP A 102 -9.29 -0.15 2.22
C TRP A 102 -7.84 -0.28 2.64
N SER A 103 -6.92 0.11 1.76
CA SER A 103 -5.48 0.07 2.01
C SER A 103 -4.91 1.46 2.21
N LEU A 104 -3.94 1.59 3.11
CA LEU A 104 -3.15 2.78 3.35
C LEU A 104 -1.66 2.42 3.26
N LEU A 105 -0.93 3.20 2.47
CA LEU A 105 0.53 3.22 2.43
C LEU A 105 1.01 4.57 2.93
N GLU A 106 1.76 4.57 4.01
CA GLU A 106 2.41 5.76 4.56
C GLU A 106 3.90 5.70 4.27
N PHE A 107 4.44 6.81 3.79
CA PHE A 107 5.84 6.95 3.43
C PHE A 107 6.45 8.13 4.18
N ALA A 108 7.65 7.93 4.70
CA ALA A 108 8.51 9.01 5.17
C ALA A 108 9.96 8.81 4.71
N LEU A 109 10.56 9.86 4.16
CA LEU A 109 12.01 9.95 3.95
C LEU A 109 12.62 10.68 5.14
N LEU A 110 13.48 9.99 5.86
CA LEU A 110 14.14 10.46 7.07
C LEU A 110 15.60 10.81 6.75
N ASP A 111 16.03 11.99 7.18
CA ASP A 111 17.45 12.33 7.30
C ASP A 111 17.85 12.03 8.75
N VAL A 112 18.55 10.90 8.91
CA VAL A 112 18.87 10.38 10.24
C VAL A 112 20.01 11.15 10.91
N LYS A 113 20.83 11.86 10.12
CA LYS A 113 21.95 12.65 10.64
C LYS A 113 21.43 13.92 11.31
N HIS A 114 20.46 14.58 10.70
CA HIS A 114 19.85 15.82 11.21
C HIS A 114 18.52 15.58 11.95
N GLN A 115 18.09 14.32 12.08
CA GLN A 115 16.86 13.91 12.78
C GLN A 115 15.61 14.64 12.27
N GLN A 116 15.47 14.72 10.95
CA GLN A 116 14.38 15.43 10.30
C GLN A 116 13.66 14.56 9.27
N ILE A 117 12.36 14.78 9.14
CA ILE A 117 11.56 14.19 8.06
C ILE A 117 11.68 15.11 6.85
N VAL A 118 12.33 14.61 5.79
CA VAL A 118 12.55 15.36 4.54
C VAL A 118 11.29 15.36 3.70
N MET A 119 10.56 14.25 3.70
CA MET A 119 9.35 14.09 2.90
C MET A 119 8.39 13.13 3.60
N GLN A 120 7.10 13.43 3.55
CA GLN A 120 6.04 12.54 4.00
C GLN A 120 4.93 12.51 2.96
N ALA A 121 4.40 11.33 2.67
CA ALA A 121 3.25 11.17 1.81
C ALA A 121 2.45 9.93 2.20
N GLU A 122 1.16 9.92 1.85
CA GLU A 122 0.31 8.75 2.01
C GLU A 122 -0.46 8.45 0.73
N GLY A 123 -0.53 7.18 0.38
CA GLY A 123 -1.40 6.65 -0.67
C GLY A 123 -2.52 5.84 -0.05
N ARG A 124 -3.75 6.16 -0.44
CA ARG A 124 -4.94 5.37 -0.06
C ARG A 124 -5.39 4.56 -1.25
N GLY A 125 -5.86 3.35 -1.04
CA GLY A 125 -6.33 2.42 -2.06
C GLY A 125 -7.60 1.74 -1.59
N TRP A 126 -8.40 1.28 -2.55
CA TRP A 126 -9.52 0.41 -2.22
C TRP A 126 -9.82 -0.54 -3.36
N ALA A 127 -10.43 -1.66 -3.01
CA ALA A 127 -11.00 -2.60 -3.95
C ALA A 127 -12.15 -3.35 -3.27
N THR A 128 -13.02 -3.96 -4.08
CA THR A 128 -14.14 -4.76 -3.58
C THR A 128 -14.11 -6.14 -4.24
N LEU A 129 -14.36 -7.19 -3.48
CA LEU A 129 -14.45 -8.57 -3.95
C LEU A 129 -15.90 -9.03 -3.82
N ASP A 130 -16.50 -9.42 -4.93
CA ASP A 130 -17.82 -10.05 -4.95
C ASP A 130 -17.63 -11.57 -5.16
N TYR A 131 -18.29 -12.40 -4.34
CA TYR A 131 -18.25 -13.86 -4.47
C TYR A 131 -19.54 -14.54 -3.95
N PRO A 132 -20.03 -15.59 -4.63
CA PRO A 132 -21.28 -16.26 -4.29
C PRO A 132 -21.14 -17.15 -3.07
N SER A 133 -22.24 -17.35 -2.34
CA SER A 133 -22.29 -18.34 -1.27
C SER A 133 -22.44 -19.77 -1.79
N ALA A 134 -22.99 -19.92 -3.00
CA ALA A 134 -23.13 -21.21 -3.68
C ALA A 134 -21.85 -21.59 -4.46
N PRO A 135 -21.44 -22.88 -4.44
CA PRO A 135 -20.30 -23.36 -5.21
C PRO A 135 -20.62 -23.46 -6.72
N GLY A 136 -19.59 -23.49 -7.56
CA GLY A 136 -19.71 -23.83 -8.99
C GLY A 136 -20.06 -22.68 -9.93
N ILE A 137 -20.00 -21.42 -9.45
CA ILE A 137 -20.31 -20.22 -10.22
C ILE A 137 -18.99 -19.52 -10.64
N ASP A 138 -18.00 -20.31 -11.04
CA ASP A 138 -16.62 -19.85 -11.27
C ASP A 138 -16.47 -19.03 -12.57
N GLN A 139 -17.47 -19.08 -13.46
CA GLN A 139 -17.46 -18.32 -14.72
C GLN A 139 -17.65 -16.81 -14.52
N TRP A 140 -18.30 -16.40 -13.42
CA TRP A 140 -18.68 -15.00 -13.16
C TRP A 140 -18.15 -14.45 -11.85
N TYR A 141 -17.66 -15.32 -10.96
CA TYR A 141 -17.16 -14.97 -9.64
C TYR A 141 -16.08 -15.98 -9.22
N PRO A 142 -15.20 -15.66 -8.24
CA PRO A 142 -15.06 -14.38 -7.56
C PRO A 142 -14.51 -13.31 -8.50
N VAL A 143 -14.84 -12.05 -8.23
CA VAL A 143 -14.35 -10.92 -9.03
C VAL A 143 -13.99 -9.74 -8.15
N VAL A 144 -12.84 -9.15 -8.44
CA VAL A 144 -12.38 -7.92 -7.81
C VAL A 144 -12.72 -6.73 -8.71
N TYR A 145 -13.21 -5.65 -8.11
CA TYR A 145 -13.52 -4.39 -8.75
C TYR A 145 -12.80 -3.21 -8.09
N LEU A 146 -12.64 -2.13 -8.86
CA LEU A 146 -12.12 -0.83 -8.44
C LEU A 146 -13.23 0.24 -8.37
N ARG A 147 -14.46 -0.18 -8.05
CA ARG A 147 -15.64 0.69 -7.98
C ARG A 147 -15.50 1.76 -6.89
N PRO A 148 -16.03 2.98 -7.09
CA PRO A 148 -16.82 3.41 -8.25
C PRO A 148 -15.96 3.92 -9.42
N GLN A 149 -14.62 3.86 -9.33
CA GLN A 149 -13.74 4.52 -10.31
C GLN A 149 -13.63 3.76 -11.62
N ASP A 150 -13.64 2.43 -11.52
CA ASP A 150 -13.46 1.55 -12.66
C ASP A 150 -14.29 0.26 -12.43
N GLU A 151 -15.11 -0.07 -13.42
CA GLU A 151 -15.94 -1.28 -13.44
C GLU A 151 -15.20 -2.49 -14.04
N ARG A 152 -13.92 -2.32 -14.38
CA ARG A 152 -13.07 -3.41 -14.85
C ARG A 152 -13.07 -4.56 -13.84
N ARG A 153 -13.34 -5.75 -14.39
CA ARG A 153 -13.29 -7.02 -13.67
C ARG A 153 -11.86 -7.51 -13.60
N ILE A 154 -11.41 -7.81 -12.38
CA ILE A 154 -10.14 -8.47 -12.12
C ILE A 154 -10.48 -9.85 -11.57
N TRP A 155 -10.17 -10.89 -12.36
CA TRP A 155 -10.42 -12.27 -11.99
C TRP A 155 -9.26 -12.80 -11.14
N PRO A 156 -9.51 -13.21 -9.88
CA PRO A 156 -8.51 -13.92 -9.10
C PRO A 156 -8.08 -15.21 -9.80
N PRO A 157 -6.81 -15.63 -9.68
CA PRO A 157 -6.32 -16.85 -10.32
C PRO A 157 -6.93 -18.12 -9.73
N THR A 158 -7.37 -18.07 -8.48
CA THR A 158 -8.06 -19.16 -7.79
C THR A 158 -9.13 -18.59 -6.87
N TYR A 159 -10.18 -19.39 -6.60
CA TYR A 159 -11.24 -19.01 -5.67
C TYR A 159 -10.68 -18.75 -4.25
N ALA A 160 -9.88 -19.68 -3.73
CA ALA A 160 -9.25 -19.57 -2.42
C ALA A 160 -8.28 -18.37 -2.31
N GLY A 161 -7.64 -17.98 -3.42
CA GLY A 161 -6.74 -16.83 -3.48
C GLY A 161 -7.45 -15.47 -3.64
N ALA A 162 -8.77 -15.44 -3.82
CA ALA A 162 -9.51 -14.21 -4.10
C ALA A 162 -9.34 -13.10 -3.04
N PRO A 163 -9.36 -13.40 -1.72
CA PRO A 163 -9.07 -12.39 -0.70
C PRO A 163 -7.65 -11.81 -0.81
N ASN A 164 -6.66 -12.60 -1.23
CA ASN A 164 -5.30 -12.11 -1.43
C ASN A 164 -5.22 -11.21 -2.67
N THR A 165 -5.89 -11.58 -3.76
CA THR A 165 -6.01 -10.71 -4.94
C THR A 165 -6.66 -9.38 -4.59
N LEU A 166 -7.72 -9.38 -3.78
CA LEU A 166 -8.38 -8.16 -3.29
C LEU A 166 -7.38 -7.21 -2.59
N ARG A 167 -6.60 -7.74 -1.64
CA ARG A 167 -5.61 -6.96 -0.88
C ARG A 167 -4.54 -6.38 -1.80
N VAL A 168 -3.96 -7.21 -2.67
CA VAL A 168 -2.91 -6.78 -3.61
C VAL A 168 -3.42 -5.65 -4.51
N VAL A 169 -4.59 -5.82 -5.13
CA VAL A 169 -5.17 -4.81 -6.01
C VAL A 169 -5.43 -3.49 -5.26
N SER A 170 -5.91 -3.55 -4.03
CA SER A 170 -6.12 -2.37 -3.19
C SER A 170 -4.80 -1.66 -2.86
N PHE A 171 -3.75 -2.41 -2.51
CA PHE A 171 -2.42 -1.83 -2.26
C PHE A 171 -1.78 -1.25 -3.53
N ASP A 172 -1.99 -1.85 -4.70
CA ASP A 172 -1.53 -1.29 -5.98
C ASP A 172 -2.16 0.08 -6.26
N GLN A 173 -3.44 0.26 -5.91
CA GLN A 173 -4.10 1.58 -5.99
C GLN A 173 -3.51 2.58 -4.99
N ALA A 174 -3.24 2.13 -3.75
CA ALA A 174 -2.56 2.96 -2.76
C ALA A 174 -1.17 3.38 -3.25
N ALA A 175 -0.41 2.46 -3.84
CA ALA A 175 0.93 2.69 -4.37
C ALA A 175 0.92 3.76 -5.46
N LYS A 176 0.03 3.63 -6.47
CA LYS A 176 -0.11 4.63 -7.55
C LYS A 176 -0.37 6.04 -7.00
N ARG A 177 -1.27 6.15 -6.01
CA ARG A 177 -1.60 7.46 -5.41
C ARG A 177 -0.48 8.00 -4.54
N LEU A 178 0.25 7.13 -3.83
CA LEU A 178 1.44 7.51 -3.08
C LEU A 178 2.51 8.08 -4.03
N LEU A 179 2.87 7.34 -5.07
CA LEU A 179 3.91 7.70 -6.04
C LEU A 179 3.61 9.04 -6.72
N LEU A 180 2.35 9.28 -7.10
CA LEU A 180 1.92 10.54 -7.68
C LEU A 180 2.17 11.71 -6.70
N LYS A 181 1.83 11.54 -5.42
CA LYS A 181 2.08 12.57 -4.39
C LYS A 181 3.58 12.79 -4.15
N LEU A 182 4.39 11.73 -4.18
CA LEU A 182 5.85 11.84 -4.03
C LEU A 182 6.46 12.66 -5.18
N GLN A 183 6.06 12.38 -6.42
CA GLN A 183 6.50 13.15 -7.59
C GLN A 183 6.13 14.64 -7.47
N TYR A 184 4.89 14.94 -7.09
CA TYR A 184 4.47 16.34 -6.91
C TYR A 184 5.19 17.04 -5.75
N SER A 185 5.40 16.35 -4.62
CA SER A 185 6.13 16.89 -3.48
C SER A 185 7.59 17.20 -3.86
N TRP A 186 8.24 16.32 -4.61
CA TRP A 186 9.60 16.53 -5.10
C TRP A 186 9.71 17.72 -6.06
N LEU A 187 8.81 17.80 -7.05
CA LEU A 187 8.77 18.93 -7.99
C LEU A 187 8.56 20.26 -7.25
N GLY A 188 7.65 20.29 -6.28
CA GLY A 188 7.41 21.48 -5.45
C GLY A 188 8.65 21.91 -4.65
N ALA A 189 9.42 20.96 -4.12
CA ALA A 189 10.67 21.25 -3.41
C ALA A 189 11.74 21.84 -4.37
N MET A 190 11.87 21.30 -5.58
CA MET A 190 12.81 21.83 -6.58
C MET A 190 12.44 23.24 -7.05
N GLU A 191 11.16 23.52 -7.25
CA GLU A 191 10.69 24.86 -7.63
C GLU A 191 10.93 25.90 -6.52
N SER A 192 10.72 25.53 -5.25
CA SER A 192 10.93 26.44 -4.12
C SER A 192 12.41 26.78 -3.93
N GLU A 193 13.31 25.80 -4.09
CA GLU A 193 14.75 26.04 -4.11
C GLU A 193 15.17 26.97 -5.26
N ALA A 194 14.65 26.73 -6.47
CA ALA A 194 14.97 27.56 -7.64
C ALA A 194 14.52 29.01 -7.46
N LYS A 195 13.34 29.24 -6.85
CA LYS A 195 12.84 30.59 -6.53
C LYS A 195 13.70 31.28 -5.48
N THR A 196 14.11 30.57 -4.43
CA THR A 196 14.99 31.10 -3.38
C THR A 196 16.36 31.51 -3.95
N ARG A 197 16.95 30.70 -4.84
CA ARG A 197 18.22 31.04 -5.50
C ARG A 197 18.11 32.26 -6.42
N LYS A 198 16.99 32.43 -7.12
CA LYS A 198 16.73 33.62 -7.96
C LYS A 198 16.46 34.89 -7.16
N ALA A 199 15.90 34.78 -5.95
CA ALA A 199 15.62 35.94 -5.09
C ALA A 199 16.86 36.42 -4.30
N GLY A 200 17.89 35.57 -4.16
CA GLY A 200 19.15 35.90 -3.49
C GLY A 200 20.29 36.31 -4.44
N SER A 201 20.04 36.40 -5.75
CA SER A 201 20.97 36.88 -6.79
C SER A 201 20.52 38.24 -7.30
#